data_AF-A0A660SWW3-F1
#
_entry.id   AF-A0A660SWW3-F1
#
_cell.length_a   1.000
_cell.length_b   1.000
_cell.length_c   1.000
_cell.angle_alpha   90.00
_cell.angle_beta   90.00
_cell.angle_gamma   90.00
#
_symmetry.space_group_name_H-M   'P 1'
#
loop_
_entity.id
_entity.type
_entity.pdbx_description
1 polymer ?
#
loop_
_entity_poly.entity_id
_entity_poly.type
_entity_poly.pdbx_seq_one_letter_code
_entity_poly.pdbx_strand_id
1 'polypeptide(L)'
;VKITIKAGADVSYSEVSGFGGAPFLSFLWLPERDFSIFADSHLQTGLPASVDTVFRREELKGFHPGIPISSVFRIGLKRGAEEGLFYGLDVSYCYGTYGLALDGYITSVEDQRVFGTASFGYGDGLKRIELSGVWDGSFNGYPNLWEVQFEYAVQKFALYITGGTEDAILAGYLPGIRGEQPIIGTGVVWTLSKSWKIDTFTYTEIPWKNPSLRFSLDWRN
;
A
#
# COMPACT_ATOMS: atom_id res chain seq x y z
N VAL A 1 18.61 -24.65 -0.08
CA VAL A 1 18.94 -23.34 0.52
C VAL A 1 19.65 -22.47 -0.50
N LYS A 2 19.10 -21.29 -0.80
CA LYS A 2 19.69 -20.28 -1.70
C LYS A 2 19.71 -18.92 -1.00
N ILE A 3 20.84 -18.23 -1.04
CA ILE A 3 21.00 -16.86 -0.52
C ILE A 3 21.36 -15.95 -1.69
N THR A 4 20.74 -14.78 -1.76
CA THR A 4 21.00 -13.76 -2.78
C THR A 4 21.18 -12.41 -2.09
N ILE A 5 22.28 -11.74 -2.40
CA ILE A 5 22.55 -10.37 -1.97
C ILE A 5 22.70 -9.54 -3.25
N LYS A 6 22.01 -8.41 -3.32
CA LYS A 6 22.11 -7.45 -4.42
C LYS A 6 22.35 -6.07 -3.84
N ALA A 7 23.27 -5.33 -4.43
CA ALA A 7 23.47 -3.92 -4.14
C ALA A 7 23.59 -3.17 -5.46
N GLY A 8 23.11 -1.95 -5.50
CA GLY A 8 23.14 -1.13 -6.71
C GLY A 8 22.64 0.27 -6.45
N ALA A 9 22.41 1.01 -7.53
CA ALA A 9 21.73 2.28 -7.48
C ALA A 9 20.90 2.46 -8.74
N ASP A 10 19.62 2.77 -8.55
CA ASP A 10 18.77 3.20 -9.64
C ASP A 10 19.00 4.70 -9.87
N VAL A 11 19.18 5.09 -11.11
CA VAL A 11 19.42 6.49 -11.48
C VAL A 11 18.34 6.91 -12.45
N SER A 12 17.73 8.06 -12.19
CA SER A 12 16.75 8.68 -13.07
C SER A 12 17.14 10.12 -13.36
N TYR A 13 16.72 10.62 -14.51
CA TYR A 13 16.84 12.02 -14.88
C TYR A 13 15.46 12.51 -15.31
N SER A 14 15.04 13.66 -14.79
CA SER A 14 13.90 14.40 -15.31
C SER A 14 14.28 15.87 -15.51
N GLU A 15 13.65 16.52 -16.50
CA GLU A 15 13.87 17.95 -16.75
C GLU A 15 13.40 18.84 -15.58
N VAL A 16 12.43 18.34 -14.79
CA VAL A 16 11.79 19.09 -13.69
C VAL A 16 12.56 18.94 -12.37
N SER A 17 13.04 17.74 -12.06
CA SER A 17 13.67 17.39 -10.78
C SER A 17 15.19 17.13 -10.87
N GLY A 18 15.76 17.15 -12.07
CA GLY A 18 17.18 16.88 -12.31
C GLY A 18 17.54 15.40 -12.17
N PHE A 19 18.79 15.12 -11.75
CA PHE A 19 19.25 13.77 -11.46
C PHE A 19 18.74 13.29 -10.10
N GLY A 20 18.07 12.14 -10.08
CA GLY A 20 17.70 11.41 -8.88
C GLY A 20 18.47 10.10 -8.79
N GLY A 21 18.91 9.73 -7.59
CA GLY A 21 19.59 8.47 -7.32
C GLY A 21 18.92 7.71 -6.18
N ALA A 22 18.75 6.39 -6.34
CA ALA A 22 18.22 5.51 -5.32
C ALA A 22 19.15 4.30 -5.11
N PRO A 23 20.28 4.47 -4.38
CA PRO A 23 21.07 3.33 -3.93
C PRO A 23 20.23 2.37 -3.10
N PHE A 24 20.47 1.08 -3.32
CA PHE A 24 19.74 0.01 -2.66
C PHE A 24 20.65 -1.13 -2.23
N LEU A 25 20.23 -1.83 -1.18
CA LEU A 25 20.79 -3.09 -0.72
C LEU A 25 19.66 -4.06 -0.39
N SER A 26 19.62 -5.18 -1.10
CA SER A 26 18.59 -6.20 -0.94
C SER A 26 19.19 -7.55 -0.59
N PHE A 27 18.59 -8.21 0.38
CA PHE A 27 18.89 -9.55 0.86
C PHE A 27 17.66 -10.43 0.66
N LEU A 28 17.86 -11.60 0.06
CA LEU A 28 16.84 -12.64 -0.07
C LEU A 28 17.42 -13.99 0.33
N TRP A 29 16.77 -14.64 1.28
CA TRP A 29 17.07 -16.00 1.70
C TRP A 29 15.88 -16.91 1.40
N LEU A 30 16.17 -17.99 0.65
CA LEU A 30 15.24 -19.07 0.33
C LEU A 30 15.72 -20.35 1.04
N PRO A 31 15.37 -20.52 2.32
CA PRO A 31 15.64 -21.76 3.06
C PRO A 31 14.96 -22.97 2.38
N GLU A 32 13.71 -22.78 1.92
CA GLU A 32 12.89 -23.78 1.25
C GLU A 32 12.38 -23.24 -0.11
N ARG A 33 11.65 -24.05 -0.87
CA ARG A 33 11.17 -23.67 -2.21
C ARG A 33 10.03 -22.63 -2.14
N ASP A 34 9.19 -22.75 -1.14
CA ASP A 34 7.98 -21.95 -0.89
C ASP A 34 8.17 -20.90 0.21
N PHE A 35 9.24 -20.97 1.00
CA PHE A 35 9.52 -20.04 2.09
C PHE A 35 10.68 -19.09 1.77
N SER A 36 10.46 -17.80 2.00
CA SER A 36 11.41 -16.72 1.76
C SER A 36 11.48 -15.77 2.94
N ILE A 37 12.68 -15.29 3.24
CA ILE A 37 12.96 -14.19 4.15
C ILE A 37 13.69 -13.12 3.33
N PHE A 38 13.24 -11.88 3.43
CA PHE A 38 13.84 -10.78 2.70
C PHE A 38 14.06 -9.58 3.59
N ALA A 39 15.10 -8.83 3.27
CA ALA A 39 15.35 -7.51 3.82
C ALA A 39 15.83 -6.61 2.69
N ASP A 40 15.44 -5.35 2.72
CA ASP A 40 15.68 -4.44 1.62
C ASP A 40 15.80 -3.02 2.16
N SER A 41 16.73 -2.25 1.62
CA SER A 41 16.87 -0.84 1.96
C SER A 41 17.08 -0.02 0.70
N HIS A 42 16.37 1.11 0.64
CA HIS A 42 16.43 2.09 -0.43
C HIS A 42 16.65 3.46 0.18
N LEU A 43 17.60 4.23 -0.34
CA LEU A 43 17.75 5.64 -0.02
C LEU A 43 17.44 6.44 -1.27
N GLN A 44 16.26 7.03 -1.35
CA GLN A 44 15.91 7.87 -2.49
C GLN A 44 16.42 9.29 -2.23
N THR A 45 17.29 9.76 -3.14
CA THR A 45 17.84 11.10 -3.15
C THR A 45 17.25 11.87 -4.34
N GLY A 46 16.59 13.00 -4.04
CA GLY A 46 15.93 13.86 -5.03
C GLY A 46 14.45 14.03 -4.74
N LEU A 47 13.83 15.05 -5.34
CA LEU A 47 12.38 15.22 -5.28
C LEU A 47 11.72 13.98 -5.92
N PRO A 48 10.98 13.15 -5.17
CA PRO A 48 10.09 12.23 -5.82
C PRO A 48 9.14 13.08 -6.66
N ALA A 49 8.94 12.71 -7.93
CA ALA A 49 7.92 13.34 -8.77
C ALA A 49 6.52 13.26 -8.10
N SER A 50 6.37 12.33 -7.17
CA SER A 50 5.26 12.16 -6.23
C SER A 50 5.69 12.59 -4.81
N VAL A 51 5.75 13.88 -4.52
CA VAL A 51 5.55 14.30 -3.13
C VAL A 51 4.09 14.01 -2.83
N ASP A 52 3.82 12.99 -2.02
CA ASP A 52 2.47 12.72 -1.53
C ASP A 52 2.02 13.96 -0.75
N THR A 53 1.07 14.67 -1.34
CA THR A 53 0.53 15.90 -0.79
C THR A 53 -0.77 15.55 -0.09
N VAL A 54 -0.81 15.75 1.23
CA VAL A 54 -2.02 15.54 2.02
C VAL A 54 -2.83 16.84 1.99
N PHE A 55 -3.99 16.81 1.34
CA PHE A 55 -4.89 17.95 1.27
C PHE A 55 -5.86 17.92 2.45
N ARG A 56 -5.72 18.85 3.40
CA ARG A 56 -6.74 19.08 4.42
C ARG A 56 -7.60 20.28 4.00
N ARG A 57 -8.73 19.99 3.34
CA ARG A 57 -9.91 20.85 3.05
C ARG A 57 -9.74 22.29 2.51
N GLU A 58 -8.54 22.80 2.26
CA GLU A 58 -8.37 24.19 1.84
C GLU A 58 -7.75 24.38 0.45
N GLU A 59 -8.23 25.42 -0.24
CA GLU A 59 -7.77 25.85 -1.56
C GLU A 59 -6.30 26.30 -1.50
N LEU A 60 -5.47 25.73 -2.36
CA LEU A 60 -4.01 25.90 -2.36
C LEU A 60 -3.59 27.14 -3.14
N LYS A 61 -2.64 27.92 -2.62
CA LYS A 61 -2.10 29.12 -3.29
C LYS A 61 -0.60 29.05 -3.63
N GLY A 62 0.16 28.03 -3.21
CA GLY A 62 1.57 27.87 -3.61
C GLY A 62 2.31 26.66 -3.01
N PHE A 63 3.46 26.31 -3.60
CA PHE A 63 4.30 25.14 -3.28
C PHE A 63 5.78 25.53 -3.08
N HIS A 64 6.37 25.17 -1.94
CA HIS A 64 7.82 25.29 -1.68
C HIS A 64 8.37 23.95 -1.17
N PRO A 65 9.05 23.14 -2.00
CA PRO A 65 9.57 21.87 -1.56
C PRO A 65 10.92 22.00 -0.84
N GLY A 66 11.03 21.44 0.36
CA GLY A 66 12.29 20.89 0.86
C GLY A 66 12.57 19.55 0.15
N ILE A 67 13.84 19.27 -0.18
CA ILE A 67 14.22 18.02 -0.87
C ILE A 67 14.03 16.84 0.09
N PRO A 68 13.10 15.90 -0.19
CA PRO A 68 12.97 14.70 0.64
C PRO A 68 14.19 13.81 0.41
N ILE A 69 14.86 13.42 1.49
CA ILE A 69 15.62 12.17 1.48
C ILE A 69 14.68 11.14 2.11
N SER A 70 14.09 10.27 1.28
CA SER A 70 13.28 9.16 1.82
C SER A 70 14.14 7.91 1.91
N SER A 71 14.37 7.46 3.14
CA SER A 71 15.07 6.21 3.45
C SER A 71 14.04 5.17 3.84
N VAL A 72 13.90 4.10 3.06
CA VAL A 72 12.98 2.99 3.35
C VAL A 72 13.78 1.75 3.70
N PHE A 73 13.43 1.11 4.81
CA PHE A 73 13.99 -0.15 5.26
C PHE A 73 12.85 -1.13 5.43
N ARG A 74 12.90 -2.26 4.73
CA ARG A 74 11.85 -3.27 4.74
C ARG A 74 12.42 -4.60 5.16
N ILE A 75 11.69 -5.33 6.00
CA ILE A 75 11.97 -6.71 6.33
C ILE A 75 10.69 -7.51 6.24
N GLY A 76 10.78 -8.74 5.75
CA GLY A 76 9.62 -9.60 5.70
C GLY A 76 9.94 -11.06 5.48
N LEU A 77 8.89 -11.84 5.58
CA LEU A 77 8.88 -13.27 5.31
C LEU A 77 7.62 -13.61 4.54
N LYS A 78 7.73 -14.60 3.65
CA LYS A 78 6.61 -15.06 2.85
C LYS A 78 6.72 -16.55 2.62
N ARG A 79 5.61 -17.24 2.85
CA ARG A 79 5.36 -18.60 2.38
C ARG A 79 4.33 -18.57 1.25
N GLY A 80 4.78 -18.83 0.03
CA GLY A 80 3.92 -18.93 -1.15
C GLY A 80 3.64 -20.38 -1.48
N ALA A 81 2.40 -20.83 -1.24
CA ALA A 81 1.96 -22.17 -1.58
C ALA A 81 0.70 -22.10 -2.47
N GLU A 82 0.69 -22.87 -3.57
CA GLU A 82 -0.51 -23.01 -4.42
C GLU A 82 -1.61 -23.83 -3.72
N GLU A 83 -1.19 -24.82 -2.93
CA GLU A 83 -2.03 -25.64 -2.08
C GLU A 83 -1.48 -25.64 -0.65
N GLY A 84 -2.37 -25.66 0.33
CA GLY A 84 -2.04 -25.60 1.75
C GLY A 84 -1.98 -24.18 2.30
N LEU A 85 -1.20 -24.03 3.38
CA LEU A 85 -1.08 -22.78 4.11
C LEU A 85 -0.12 -21.82 3.42
N PHE A 86 -0.57 -20.57 3.22
CA PHE A 86 0.27 -19.46 2.78
C PHE A 86 0.19 -18.30 3.77
N TYR A 87 1.26 -17.52 3.84
CA TYR A 87 1.29 -16.33 4.68
C TYR A 87 2.38 -15.36 4.19
N GLY A 88 2.22 -14.10 4.52
CA GLY A 88 3.20 -13.06 4.28
C GLY A 88 3.15 -12.05 5.40
N LEU A 89 4.31 -11.61 5.86
CA LEU A 89 4.42 -10.49 6.78
C LEU A 89 5.59 -9.64 6.31
N ASP A 90 5.36 -8.34 6.18
CA ASP A 90 6.43 -7.40 6.00
C ASP A 90 6.17 -6.11 6.77
N VAL A 91 7.26 -5.53 7.24
CA VAL A 91 7.27 -4.27 7.97
C VAL A 91 8.33 -3.40 7.32
N SER A 92 7.96 -2.16 7.10
CA SER A 92 8.79 -1.12 6.54
C SER A 92 8.87 0.05 7.50
N TYR A 93 10.07 0.58 7.66
CA TYR A 93 10.33 1.85 8.32
C TYR A 93 10.79 2.85 7.26
N CYS A 94 10.17 4.02 7.25
CA CYS A 94 10.56 5.12 6.37
C CYS A 94 10.88 6.36 7.20
N TYR A 95 12.00 7.01 6.89
CA TYR A 95 12.23 8.40 7.24
C TYR A 95 12.09 9.21 5.96
N GLY A 96 11.20 10.20 5.94
CA GLY A 96 10.94 11.00 4.74
C GLY A 96 10.24 12.31 5.07
N THR A 97 9.79 13.03 4.05
CA THR A 97 8.97 14.24 4.21
C THR A 97 7.68 14.10 3.43
N TYR A 98 6.59 14.64 3.96
CA TYR A 98 5.31 14.78 3.25
C TYR A 98 4.94 16.26 3.12
N GLY A 99 4.11 16.57 2.12
CA GLY A 99 3.56 17.92 1.95
C GLY A 99 2.27 18.09 2.75
N LEU A 100 2.21 19.11 3.61
CA LEU A 100 1.00 19.49 4.33
C LEU A 100 0.49 20.84 3.84
N ALA A 101 -0.77 20.90 3.41
CA ALA A 101 -1.46 22.13 3.09
C ALA A 101 -2.24 22.67 4.30
N LEU A 102 -1.90 23.87 4.77
CA LEU A 102 -2.57 24.59 5.85
C LEU A 102 -2.69 26.07 5.47
N ASP A 103 -3.88 26.66 5.63
CA ASP A 103 -4.14 28.09 5.38
C ASP A 103 -3.72 28.55 3.97
N GLY A 104 -3.85 27.66 2.97
CA GLY A 104 -3.47 27.90 1.58
C GLY A 104 -1.97 27.78 1.26
N TYR A 105 -1.11 27.37 2.21
CA TYR A 105 0.32 27.14 2.01
C TYR A 105 0.70 25.66 2.13
N ILE A 106 1.57 25.17 1.23
CA ILE A 106 2.16 23.82 1.34
C ILE A 106 3.52 23.92 2.05
N THR A 107 3.67 23.21 3.17
CA THR A 107 4.93 23.05 3.89
C THR A 107 5.40 21.60 3.85
N SER A 108 6.72 21.37 3.81
CA SER A 108 7.28 20.03 3.97
C SER A 108 7.47 19.71 5.44
N VAL A 109 6.90 18.61 5.91
CA VAL A 109 7.06 18.13 7.29
C VAL A 109 7.86 16.84 7.26
N GLU A 110 8.94 16.78 8.03
CA GLU A 110 9.68 15.53 8.27
C GLU A 110 8.83 14.56 9.08
N ASP A 111 8.86 13.30 8.69
CA ASP A 111 8.11 12.25 9.35
C ASP A 111 8.89 10.94 9.37
N GLN A 112 8.55 10.16 10.39
CA GLN A 112 8.94 8.78 10.51
C GLN A 112 7.66 7.96 10.35
N ARG A 113 7.71 6.93 9.51
CA ARG A 113 6.58 6.07 9.22
C ARG A 113 6.93 4.62 9.43
N VAL A 114 5.99 3.88 10.00
CA VAL A 114 6.04 2.41 10.09
C VAL A 114 4.80 1.89 9.38
N PHE A 115 5.01 1.19 8.28
CA PHE A 115 3.94 0.60 7.51
C PHE A 115 4.25 -0.87 7.22
N GLY A 116 3.25 -1.64 6.85
CA GLY A 116 3.47 -3.04 6.57
C GLY A 116 2.24 -3.75 6.07
N THR A 117 2.45 -4.99 5.67
CA THR A 117 1.37 -5.86 5.24
C THR A 117 1.48 -7.20 5.97
N ALA A 118 0.32 -7.76 6.31
CA ALA A 118 0.22 -9.10 6.84
C ALA A 118 -0.86 -9.85 6.04
N SER A 119 -0.61 -11.10 5.73
CA SER A 119 -1.55 -12.00 5.07
C SER A 119 -1.39 -13.40 5.63
N PHE A 120 -2.50 -14.09 5.79
CA PHE A 120 -2.56 -15.47 6.24
C PHE A 120 -3.74 -16.15 5.57
N GLY A 121 -3.53 -17.35 5.04
CA GLY A 121 -4.61 -18.05 4.39
C GLY A 121 -4.30 -19.49 4.03
N TYR A 122 -5.31 -20.12 3.44
CA TYR A 122 -5.28 -21.51 3.04
C TYR A 122 -5.94 -21.67 1.68
N GLY A 123 -5.36 -22.49 0.80
CA GLY A 123 -5.93 -22.81 -0.50
C GLY A 123 -5.79 -24.29 -0.87
N ASP A 124 -6.63 -24.76 -1.79
CA ASP A 124 -6.61 -26.14 -2.30
C ASP A 124 -6.54 -26.19 -3.84
N GLY A 125 -6.10 -25.09 -4.48
CA GLY A 125 -6.08 -24.93 -5.93
C GLY A 125 -7.43 -24.58 -6.57
N LEU A 126 -8.56 -24.84 -5.90
CA LEU A 126 -9.91 -24.46 -6.36
C LEU A 126 -10.51 -23.31 -5.55
N LYS A 127 -10.24 -23.31 -4.26
CA LYS A 127 -10.75 -22.39 -3.26
C LYS A 127 -9.60 -21.80 -2.47
N ARG A 128 -9.80 -20.58 -1.98
CA ARG A 128 -8.84 -19.84 -1.17
C ARG A 128 -9.56 -19.05 -0.11
N ILE A 129 -9.04 -19.06 1.11
CA ILE A 129 -9.46 -18.17 2.19
C ILE A 129 -8.24 -17.37 2.60
N GLU A 130 -8.39 -16.06 2.73
CA GLU A 130 -7.31 -15.15 3.12
C GLU A 130 -7.82 -14.11 4.12
N LEU A 131 -7.09 -13.94 5.21
CA LEU A 131 -7.14 -12.74 6.04
C LEU A 131 -5.89 -11.93 5.72
N SER A 132 -6.08 -10.68 5.34
CA SER A 132 -4.98 -9.77 5.06
C SER A 132 -5.22 -8.41 5.69
N GLY A 133 -4.16 -7.65 5.84
CA GLY A 133 -4.25 -6.29 6.28
C GLY A 133 -3.00 -5.49 5.94
N VAL A 134 -3.21 -4.19 5.82
CA VAL A 134 -2.19 -3.20 5.58
C VAL A 134 -2.33 -2.14 6.67
N TRP A 135 -1.21 -1.65 7.16
CA TRP A 135 -1.19 -0.50 8.06
C TRP A 135 -0.09 0.46 7.65
N ASP A 136 -0.30 1.74 7.96
CA ASP A 136 0.62 2.82 7.73
C ASP A 136 0.47 3.83 8.86
N GLY A 137 1.47 3.84 9.75
CA GLY A 137 1.49 4.66 10.94
C GLY A 137 2.53 5.76 10.84
N SER A 138 2.14 6.98 11.20
CA SER A 138 2.98 8.18 11.23
C SER A 138 3.23 8.67 12.65
N PHE A 139 4.43 9.22 12.90
CA PHE A 139 4.77 9.84 14.18
C PHE A 139 4.46 11.35 14.22
N ASN A 140 4.49 12.05 13.08
CA ASN A 140 4.34 13.51 12.99
C ASN A 140 3.03 13.97 12.31
N GLY A 141 2.01 13.10 12.22
CA GLY A 141 0.64 13.52 11.92
C GLY A 141 0.18 13.35 10.47
N TYR A 142 0.92 12.59 9.66
CA TYR A 142 0.39 12.03 8.41
C TYR A 142 -0.76 11.07 8.75
N PRO A 143 -1.84 11.03 7.95
CA PRO A 143 -2.98 10.17 8.23
C PRO A 143 -2.60 8.71 8.44
N ASN A 144 -3.04 8.13 9.54
CA ASN A 144 -2.84 6.71 9.79
C ASN A 144 -3.81 5.93 8.90
N LEU A 145 -3.28 5.15 7.98
CA LEU A 145 -4.08 4.34 7.08
C LEU A 145 -4.05 2.89 7.54
N TRP A 146 -5.19 2.24 7.49
CA TRP A 146 -5.26 0.81 7.77
C TRP A 146 -6.41 0.18 6.99
N GLU A 147 -6.20 -1.06 6.62
CA GLU A 147 -7.20 -1.92 6.01
C GLU A 147 -7.02 -3.34 6.55
N VAL A 148 -8.14 -4.01 6.82
CA VAL A 148 -8.19 -5.44 7.11
C VAL A 148 -9.25 -6.04 6.21
N GLN A 149 -8.87 -7.07 5.45
CA GLN A 149 -9.74 -7.75 4.51
C GLN A 149 -9.77 -9.24 4.81
N PHE A 150 -10.98 -9.80 4.88
CA PHE A 150 -11.22 -11.24 4.81
C PHE A 150 -11.79 -11.57 3.43
N GLU A 151 -11.14 -12.49 2.71
CA GLU A 151 -11.53 -12.93 1.37
C GLU A 151 -11.79 -14.44 1.34
N TYR A 152 -12.87 -14.82 0.64
CA TYR A 152 -13.17 -16.19 0.23
C TYR A 152 -13.29 -16.24 -1.29
N ALA A 153 -12.36 -16.92 -1.96
CA ALA A 153 -12.33 -17.07 -3.40
C ALA A 153 -12.58 -18.52 -3.85
N VAL A 154 -13.31 -18.67 -4.95
CA VAL A 154 -13.57 -19.92 -5.66
C VAL A 154 -13.40 -19.68 -7.15
N GLN A 155 -12.33 -20.20 -7.72
CA GLN A 155 -11.98 -20.03 -9.15
C GLN A 155 -12.03 -18.56 -9.62
N LYS A 156 -13.11 -18.17 -10.30
CA LYS A 156 -13.32 -16.85 -10.90
C LYS A 156 -14.05 -15.87 -9.99
N PHE A 157 -14.58 -16.32 -8.86
CA PHE A 157 -15.38 -15.52 -7.94
C PHE A 157 -14.65 -15.32 -6.62
N ALA A 158 -14.74 -14.12 -6.06
CA ALA A 158 -14.31 -13.86 -4.69
C ALA A 158 -15.35 -13.02 -3.95
N LEU A 159 -15.58 -13.36 -2.69
CA LEU A 159 -16.36 -12.58 -1.73
C LEU A 159 -15.40 -12.02 -0.71
N TYR A 160 -15.57 -10.77 -0.32
CA TYR A 160 -14.74 -10.20 0.73
C TYR A 160 -15.53 -9.29 1.67
N ILE A 161 -15.01 -9.14 2.88
CA ILE A 161 -15.40 -8.16 3.86
C ILE A 161 -14.14 -7.35 4.18
N THR A 162 -14.21 -6.04 4.09
CA THR A 162 -13.09 -5.14 4.42
C THR A 162 -13.53 -4.11 5.45
N GLY A 163 -12.62 -3.76 6.34
CA GLY A 163 -12.76 -2.67 7.28
C GLY A 163 -11.47 -1.87 7.32
N GLY A 164 -11.56 -0.55 7.39
CA GLY A 164 -10.39 0.29 7.22
C GLY A 164 -10.72 1.76 7.22
N THR A 165 -9.71 2.60 7.03
CA THR A 165 -9.94 4.01 6.72
C THR A 165 -10.47 4.18 5.29
N GLU A 166 -11.29 5.21 5.06
CA GLU A 166 -11.85 5.49 3.75
C GLU A 166 -10.75 5.70 2.69
N ASP A 167 -9.67 6.42 3.03
CA ASP A 167 -8.52 6.62 2.15
C ASP A 167 -7.81 5.30 1.78
N ALA A 168 -7.66 4.37 2.71
CA ALA A 168 -7.05 3.07 2.43
C ALA A 168 -7.87 2.28 1.41
N ILE A 169 -9.19 2.18 1.61
CA ILE A 169 -10.08 1.31 0.83
C ILE A 169 -10.52 1.94 -0.50
N LEU A 170 -10.76 3.25 -0.54
CA LEU A 170 -11.38 3.93 -1.69
C LEU A 170 -10.43 4.85 -2.47
N ALA A 171 -9.38 5.36 -1.84
CA ALA A 171 -8.42 6.27 -2.47
C ALA A 171 -7.11 5.58 -2.87
N GLY A 172 -7.03 4.25 -2.75
CA GLY A 172 -5.81 3.50 -3.10
C GLY A 172 -4.62 3.92 -2.24
N TYR A 173 -4.85 4.15 -0.94
CA TYR A 173 -3.85 4.60 0.02
C TYR A 173 -3.29 6.01 -0.23
N LEU A 174 -4.00 6.84 -1.02
CA LEU A 174 -3.72 8.28 -1.14
C LEU A 174 -4.41 9.03 0.01
N PRO A 175 -3.67 9.56 1.00
CA PRO A 175 -4.27 10.16 2.18
C PRO A 175 -4.73 11.59 1.95
N GLY A 176 -5.80 11.97 2.65
CA GLY A 176 -6.38 13.31 2.62
C GLY A 176 -7.39 13.53 1.48
N ILE A 177 -7.65 12.54 0.62
CA ILE A 177 -8.66 12.68 -0.44
C ILE A 177 -10.07 12.51 0.12
N ARG A 178 -10.27 11.49 0.96
CA ARG A 178 -11.56 11.11 1.56
C ARG A 178 -11.51 11.13 3.08
N GLY A 179 -10.37 10.75 3.67
CA GLY A 179 -10.03 10.91 5.08
C GLY A 179 -9.79 9.60 5.84
N GLU A 180 -9.50 9.76 7.14
CA GLU A 180 -9.22 8.67 8.09
C GLU A 180 -10.48 8.03 8.68
N GLN A 181 -11.66 8.40 8.16
CA GLN A 181 -12.92 7.91 8.71
C GLN A 181 -13.03 6.39 8.53
N PRO A 182 -13.36 5.63 9.59
CA PRO A 182 -13.48 4.19 9.48
C PRO A 182 -14.74 3.82 8.69
N ILE A 183 -14.56 2.98 7.68
CA ILE A 183 -15.62 2.37 6.89
C ILE A 183 -15.54 0.84 7.02
N ILE A 184 -16.68 0.20 6.80
CA ILE A 184 -16.78 -1.25 6.63
C ILE A 184 -17.59 -1.55 5.38
N GLY A 185 -17.23 -2.60 4.66
CA GLY A 185 -17.92 -3.00 3.46
C GLY A 185 -17.77 -4.45 3.12
N THR A 186 -18.57 -4.89 2.16
CA THR A 186 -18.48 -6.21 1.55
C THR A 186 -18.52 -6.08 0.04
N GLY A 187 -17.78 -6.93 -0.65
CA GLY A 187 -17.77 -6.92 -2.10
C GLY A 187 -17.69 -8.29 -2.72
N VAL A 188 -17.97 -8.29 -4.02
CA VAL A 188 -17.93 -9.46 -4.88
C VAL A 188 -17.09 -9.11 -6.10
N VAL A 189 -16.08 -9.94 -6.34
CA VAL A 189 -15.25 -9.88 -7.53
C VAL A 189 -15.60 -11.04 -8.45
N TRP A 190 -15.72 -10.74 -9.74
CA TRP A 190 -15.85 -11.74 -10.80
C TRP A 190 -14.81 -11.53 -11.90
N THR A 191 -13.87 -12.47 -11.99
CA THR A 191 -12.84 -12.55 -13.04
C THR A 191 -13.40 -13.29 -14.25
N LEU A 192 -13.90 -12.55 -15.24
CA LEU A 192 -14.49 -13.13 -16.45
C LEU A 192 -13.44 -13.84 -17.31
N SER A 193 -12.28 -13.21 -17.46
CA SER A 193 -11.13 -13.70 -18.23
C SER A 193 -9.82 -13.18 -17.61
N LYS A 194 -8.67 -13.51 -18.20
CA LYS A 194 -7.38 -12.93 -17.78
C LYS A 194 -7.34 -11.40 -17.90
N SER A 195 -8.19 -10.82 -18.75
CA SER A 195 -8.18 -9.40 -19.08
C SER A 195 -9.33 -8.61 -18.46
N TRP A 196 -10.37 -9.27 -17.92
CA TRP A 196 -11.59 -8.59 -17.46
C TRP A 196 -11.99 -9.02 -16.06
N LYS A 197 -12.22 -8.04 -15.20
CA LYS A 197 -12.68 -8.20 -13.82
C LYS A 197 -13.83 -7.22 -13.54
N ILE A 198 -14.90 -7.71 -12.95
CA ILE A 198 -16.00 -6.90 -12.41
C ILE A 198 -15.87 -6.93 -10.88
N ASP A 199 -16.03 -5.78 -10.24
CA ASP A 199 -16.08 -5.65 -8.79
C ASP A 199 -17.32 -4.83 -8.38
N THR A 200 -18.06 -5.33 -7.40
CA THR A 200 -19.20 -4.67 -6.78
C THR A 200 -18.95 -4.61 -5.29
N PHE A 201 -18.90 -3.41 -4.73
CA PHE A 201 -18.53 -3.18 -3.34
C PHE A 201 -19.55 -2.26 -2.66
N THR A 202 -20.17 -2.75 -1.60
CA THR A 202 -21.04 -1.95 -0.72
C THR A 202 -20.29 -1.61 0.55
N TYR A 203 -20.41 -0.36 1.01
CA TYR A 203 -19.74 0.09 2.22
C TYR A 203 -20.52 1.17 2.94
N THR A 204 -20.14 1.45 4.18
CA THR A 204 -20.77 2.46 5.04
C THR A 204 -19.78 2.92 6.09
N GLU A 205 -19.88 4.20 6.48
CA GLU A 205 -19.14 4.76 7.59
C GLU A 205 -19.58 4.13 8.90
N ILE A 206 -18.67 3.89 9.85
CA ILE A 206 -19.02 3.39 11.19
C ILE A 206 -19.47 4.56 12.08
N PRO A 207 -20.62 4.49 12.80
CA PRO A 207 -21.49 3.32 13.01
C PRO A 207 -22.72 3.29 12.08
N TRP A 208 -22.51 2.84 10.83
CA TRP A 208 -23.54 2.60 9.81
C TRP A 208 -24.22 3.86 9.26
N LYS A 209 -23.42 4.87 8.92
CA LYS A 209 -23.86 6.10 8.26
C LYS A 209 -23.50 6.06 6.77
N ASN A 210 -24.36 6.64 5.93
CA ASN A 210 -24.13 6.83 4.49
C ASN A 210 -23.77 5.53 3.71
N PRO A 211 -24.72 4.58 3.58
CA PRO A 211 -24.49 3.40 2.77
C PRO A 211 -24.23 3.81 1.31
N SER A 212 -23.19 3.22 0.74
CA SER A 212 -22.66 3.55 -0.57
C SER A 212 -22.37 2.28 -1.36
N LEU A 213 -22.36 2.41 -2.69
CA LEU A 213 -22.17 1.31 -3.62
C LEU A 213 -21.19 1.74 -4.72
N ARG A 214 -20.14 0.95 -4.91
CA ARG A 214 -19.14 1.12 -5.97
C ARG A 214 -19.25 -0.04 -6.95
N PHE A 215 -19.23 0.30 -8.23
CA PHE A 215 -19.06 -0.65 -9.32
C PHE A 215 -17.78 -0.31 -10.07
N SER A 216 -16.96 -1.32 -10.34
CA SER A 216 -15.75 -1.19 -11.14
C SER A 216 -15.68 -2.31 -12.19
N LEU A 217 -15.15 -1.92 -13.34
CA LEU A 217 -14.85 -2.81 -14.46
C LEU A 217 -13.40 -2.57 -14.84
N ASP A 218 -12.54 -3.53 -14.49
CA ASP A 218 -11.11 -3.43 -14.76
C ASP A 218 -10.78 -4.22 -16.04
N TRP A 219 -10.11 -3.55 -16.99
CA TRP A 219 -9.53 -4.16 -18.17
C TRP A 219 -8.00 -4.13 -18.09
N ARG A 220 -7.36 -5.30 -18.25
CA ARG A 220 -5.91 -5.43 -18.36
C ARG A 220 -5.55 -5.93 -19.76
N ASN A 221 -4.70 -5.16 -20.45
CA ASN A 221 -4.13 -5.49 -21.75
C ASN A 221 -2.73 -6.08 -21.58
#